data_AF-A0AAX2I330-F1
#
_entry.id   AF-A0AAX2I330-F1
#
_cell.length_a   1.000
_cell.length_b   1.000
_cell.length_c   1.000
_cell.angle_alpha   90.00
_cell.angle_beta   90.00
_cell.angle_gamma   90.00
#
_symmetry.space_group_name_H-M   'P 1'
#
loop_
_entity.id
_entity.type
_entity.pdbx_description
1 polymer ?
#
loop_
_entity_poly.entity_id
_entity_poly.type
_entity_poly.pdbx_seq_one_letter_code
_entity_poly.pdbx_strand_id
1 'polypeptide(L)'
;MSNLIYASVNGKKQGLISAGCSSLNSIGNRCQAGHEDQIQVLSLNHSISRQQNVAHHPVHFVKPIDKSSPLLGVAISENERINVVFYFYRVNSAGQLELYYEVKLTDASIVDITSVYPHSIDNNEMIPYEKIQLKYKSIAWDHKSAGTSGYSVWEDRVYSFLISSTLFQVCLNIFIFFNWLVYQNYFWEK
;
A
#
# COMPACT_ATOMS: atom_id res chain seq x y z
N MET A 1 25.68 -12.89 0.00
CA MET A 1 24.75 -12.65 -1.12
C MET A 1 23.44 -12.13 -0.55
N SER A 2 22.84 -11.12 -1.19
CA SER A 2 21.50 -10.65 -0.80
C SER A 2 20.47 -11.73 -1.09
N ASN A 3 19.47 -11.87 -0.21
CA ASN A 3 18.31 -12.70 -0.50
C ASN A 3 17.54 -12.11 -1.69
N LEU A 4 16.99 -12.97 -2.54
CA LEU A 4 16.20 -12.54 -3.69
C LEU A 4 14.74 -12.38 -3.26
N ILE A 5 14.14 -11.25 -3.64
CA ILE A 5 12.74 -10.94 -3.35
C ILE A 5 12.05 -10.63 -4.67
N TYR A 6 10.89 -11.27 -4.87
CA TYR A 6 10.03 -11.06 -6.02
C TYR A 6 8.64 -10.62 -5.58
N ALA A 7 7.98 -9.80 -6.38
CA ALA A 7 6.60 -9.38 -6.14
C ALA A 7 5.71 -9.74 -7.34
N SER A 8 4.57 -10.37 -7.07
CA SER A 8 3.46 -10.47 -8.02
C SER A 8 2.43 -9.42 -7.68
N VAL A 9 2.05 -8.61 -8.67
CA VAL A 9 1.06 -7.53 -8.49
C VAL A 9 -0.10 -7.79 -9.44
N ASN A 10 -1.30 -7.87 -8.88
CA ASN A 10 -2.53 -8.10 -9.64
C ASN A 10 -3.53 -6.98 -9.33
N GLY A 11 -3.86 -6.17 -10.32
CA GLY A 11 -4.87 -5.13 -10.26
C GLY A 11 -6.27 -5.67 -10.53
N LYS A 12 -7.29 -5.11 -9.85
CA LYS A 12 -8.68 -5.51 -10.08
C LYS A 12 -9.20 -5.18 -11.49
N LYS A 13 -8.70 -4.11 -12.10
CA LYS A 13 -9.07 -3.68 -13.46
C LYS A 13 -8.03 -4.09 -14.49
N GLN A 14 -6.75 -3.89 -14.19
CA GLN A 14 -5.65 -4.12 -15.14
C GLN A 14 -5.23 -5.59 -15.24
N GLY A 15 -5.67 -6.44 -14.30
CA GLY A 15 -5.22 -7.83 -14.22
C GLY A 15 -3.78 -7.94 -13.74
N LEU A 16 -3.01 -8.88 -14.28
CA LEU A 16 -1.64 -9.14 -13.82
C LEU A 16 -0.66 -8.03 -14.26
N ILE A 17 -0.50 -7.02 -13.41
CA ILE A 17 0.43 -5.89 -13.63
C ILE A 17 1.88 -6.37 -13.70
N SER A 18 2.23 -7.44 -12.97
CA SER A 18 3.60 -7.98 -12.98
C SER A 18 3.95 -8.81 -14.22
N ALA A 19 3.02 -8.99 -15.17
CA ALA A 19 3.22 -9.84 -16.35
C ALA A 19 4.37 -9.35 -17.26
N GLY A 20 5.37 -10.21 -17.45
CA GLY A 20 6.56 -9.92 -18.24
C GLY A 20 7.48 -8.82 -17.69
N CYS A 21 7.42 -8.50 -16.40
CA CYS A 21 8.25 -7.47 -15.79
C CYS A 21 9.73 -7.86 -15.66
N SER A 22 10.03 -9.14 -15.49
CA SER A 22 11.42 -9.63 -15.48
C SER A 22 11.87 -10.19 -16.84
N SER A 23 11.24 -9.76 -17.93
CA SER A 23 11.67 -10.10 -19.28
C SER A 23 12.89 -9.29 -19.73
N LEU A 24 13.60 -9.78 -20.75
CA LEU A 24 14.76 -9.09 -21.36
C LEU A 24 14.38 -7.69 -21.86
N ASN A 25 13.17 -7.52 -22.41
CA ASN A 25 12.67 -6.24 -22.89
C ASN A 25 12.40 -5.22 -21.77
N SER A 26 12.25 -5.69 -20.54
CA SER A 26 11.85 -4.87 -19.39
C SER A 26 13.06 -4.45 -18.55
N ILE A 27 13.87 -5.42 -18.08
CA ILE A 27 15.01 -5.16 -17.17
C ILE A 27 16.37 -5.53 -17.77
N GLY A 28 16.42 -5.81 -19.09
CA GLY A 28 17.64 -6.17 -19.78
C GLY A 28 18.29 -7.42 -19.20
N ASN A 29 19.62 -7.39 -19.06
CA ASN A 29 20.44 -8.53 -18.62
C ASN A 29 20.18 -8.99 -17.17
N ARG A 30 19.33 -8.29 -16.41
CA ARG A 30 18.98 -8.68 -15.03
C ARG A 30 17.83 -9.70 -14.98
N CYS A 31 17.24 -10.03 -16.13
CA CYS A 31 16.19 -11.03 -16.22
C CYS A 31 16.65 -12.39 -15.67
N GLN A 32 15.74 -13.07 -14.95
CA GLN A 32 15.96 -14.42 -14.46
C GLN A 32 14.87 -15.33 -15.02
N ALA A 33 15.28 -16.43 -15.63
CA ALA A 33 14.37 -17.45 -16.14
C ALA A 33 13.53 -18.03 -14.99
N GLY A 34 12.23 -18.18 -15.20
CA GLY A 34 11.28 -18.68 -14.20
C GLY A 34 10.61 -17.61 -13.34
N HIS A 35 11.04 -16.34 -13.41
CA HIS A 35 10.45 -15.22 -12.69
C HIS A 35 9.89 -14.12 -13.62
N GLU A 36 9.59 -14.46 -14.87
CA GLU A 36 9.23 -13.51 -15.94
C GLU A 36 8.02 -12.62 -15.59
N ASP A 37 7.01 -13.20 -14.93
CA ASP A 37 5.77 -12.53 -14.51
C ASP A 37 5.82 -11.94 -13.10
N GLN A 38 7.03 -11.79 -12.55
CA GLN A 38 7.26 -11.22 -11.24
C GLN A 38 8.16 -10.00 -11.35
N ILE A 39 7.92 -9.02 -10.48
CA ILE A 39 8.74 -7.81 -10.34
C ILE A 39 9.90 -8.13 -9.40
N GLN A 40 11.12 -7.78 -9.80
CA GLN A 40 12.28 -7.89 -8.91
C GLN A 40 12.23 -6.77 -7.85
N VAL A 41 12.26 -7.15 -6.57
CA VAL A 41 12.25 -6.21 -5.44
C VAL A 41 13.67 -6.07 -4.90
N LEU A 42 14.19 -4.84 -4.87
CA LEU A 42 15.52 -4.51 -4.38
C LEU A 42 15.54 -4.33 -2.86
N SER A 43 14.46 -3.77 -2.29
CA SER A 43 14.31 -3.55 -0.86
C SER A 43 12.84 -3.58 -0.48
N LEU A 44 12.54 -4.13 0.70
CA LEU A 44 11.21 -4.16 1.28
C LEU A 44 11.32 -3.76 2.75
N ASN A 45 10.52 -2.78 3.15
CA ASN A 45 10.40 -2.31 4.52
C ASN A 45 8.91 -2.30 4.89
N HIS A 46 8.61 -2.93 6.02
CA HIS A 46 7.28 -2.99 6.58
C HIS A 46 7.38 -2.95 8.10
N SER A 47 6.54 -2.12 8.73
CA SER A 47 6.51 -1.98 10.18
C SER A 47 5.08 -2.04 10.72
N ILE A 48 4.92 -2.74 11.83
CA ILE A 48 3.70 -2.75 12.63
C ILE A 48 4.13 -2.37 14.04
N SER A 49 3.55 -1.30 14.58
CA SER A 49 3.80 -0.91 15.96
C SER A 49 2.56 -1.15 16.80
N ARG A 50 2.76 -1.31 18.11
CA ARG A 50 1.68 -1.43 19.06
C ARG A 50 2.02 -0.63 20.30
N GLN A 51 1.13 0.30 20.66
CA GLN A 51 1.20 0.96 21.95
C GLN A 51 0.07 0.43 22.84
N GLN A 52 -1.16 0.91 22.63
CA GLN A 52 -2.36 0.26 23.17
C GLN A 52 -3.06 -0.60 22.10
N ASN A 53 -3.13 -0.05 20.88
CA ASN A 53 -3.73 -0.66 19.71
C ASN A 53 -2.66 -0.97 18.65
N VAL A 54 -2.95 -1.94 17.77
CA VAL A 54 -2.09 -2.25 16.63
C VAL A 54 -2.22 -1.13 15.61
N ALA A 55 -1.08 -0.52 15.26
CA ALA A 55 -0.95 0.47 14.21
C ALA A 55 -0.17 -0.14 13.05
N HIS A 56 -0.87 -0.32 11.93
CA HIS A 56 -0.27 -0.75 10.67
C HIS A 56 0.36 0.45 9.97
N HIS A 57 1.59 0.30 9.49
CA HIS A 57 2.20 1.27 8.59
C HIS A 57 2.12 0.76 7.14
N PRO A 58 2.18 1.66 6.16
CA PRO A 58 2.30 1.29 4.75
C PRO A 58 3.51 0.38 4.52
N VAL A 59 3.39 -0.53 3.55
CA VAL A 59 4.52 -1.31 3.04
C VAL A 59 5.27 -0.45 2.04
N HIS A 60 6.57 -0.32 2.24
CA HIS A 60 7.46 0.38 1.33
C HIS A 60 8.32 -0.67 0.61
N PHE A 61 8.32 -0.67 -0.72
CA PHE A 61 9.26 -1.49 -1.47
C PHE A 61 9.89 -0.70 -2.60
N VAL A 62 11.08 -1.13 -3.00
CA VAL A 62 11.88 -0.50 -4.04
C VAL A 62 12.06 -1.50 -5.17
N LYS A 63 11.79 -1.07 -6.39
CA LYS A 63 11.97 -1.86 -7.61
C LYS A 63 12.76 -1.06 -8.65
N PRO A 64 13.43 -1.69 -9.63
CA PRO A 64 13.96 -0.97 -10.77
C PRO A 64 12.81 -0.42 -11.64
N ILE A 65 13.14 0.52 -12.53
CA ILE A 65 12.21 0.90 -13.59
C ILE A 65 12.05 -0.28 -14.54
N ASP A 66 10.81 -0.72 -14.73
CA ASP A 66 10.46 -1.91 -15.50
C ASP A 66 9.12 -1.68 -16.23
N LYS A 67 8.63 -2.69 -16.94
CA LYS A 67 7.35 -2.63 -17.66
C LYS A 67 6.15 -2.29 -16.75
N SER A 68 6.19 -2.62 -15.46
CA SER A 68 5.09 -2.30 -14.52
C SER A 68 5.05 -0.84 -14.11
N SER A 69 6.14 -0.08 -14.26
CA SER A 69 6.24 1.34 -13.91
C SER A 69 5.04 2.18 -14.41
N PRO A 70 4.71 2.22 -15.71
CA PRO A 70 3.56 2.96 -16.21
C PRO A 70 2.21 2.41 -15.71
N LEU A 71 2.08 1.08 -15.55
CA LEU A 71 0.85 0.44 -15.08
C LEU A 71 0.53 0.82 -13.62
N LEU A 72 1.57 0.90 -12.79
CA LEU A 72 1.46 1.38 -11.42
C LEU A 72 1.12 2.88 -11.37
N GLY A 73 1.64 3.68 -12.32
CA GLY A 73 1.28 5.08 -12.51
C GLY A 73 -0.21 5.29 -12.85
N VAL A 74 -0.78 4.41 -13.66
CA VAL A 74 -2.23 4.40 -13.94
C VAL A 74 -3.01 3.93 -12.70
N ALA A 75 -2.52 2.89 -12.01
CA ALA A 75 -3.18 2.34 -10.83
C ALA A 75 -3.30 3.36 -9.68
N ILE A 76 -2.28 4.20 -9.45
CA ILE A 76 -2.37 5.28 -8.45
C ILE A 76 -3.34 6.38 -8.91
N SER A 77 -3.33 6.75 -10.20
CA SER A 77 -4.18 7.79 -10.76
C SER A 77 -5.67 7.42 -10.71
N GLU A 78 -5.99 6.14 -10.90
CA GLU A 78 -7.35 5.62 -10.82
C GLU A 78 -7.76 5.15 -9.42
N ASN A 79 -6.86 5.23 -8.43
CA ASN A 79 -7.03 4.65 -7.10
C ASN A 79 -7.48 3.18 -7.15
N GLU A 80 -6.84 2.40 -8.02
CA GLU A 80 -7.14 1.00 -8.23
C GLU A 80 -6.72 0.15 -7.02
N ARG A 81 -7.57 -0.80 -6.64
CA ARG A 81 -7.22 -1.80 -5.64
C ARG A 81 -6.41 -2.92 -6.27
N ILE A 82 -5.29 -3.23 -5.64
CA ILE A 82 -4.33 -4.24 -6.08
C ILE A 82 -4.12 -5.30 -5.00
N ASN A 83 -3.85 -6.53 -5.42
CA ASN A 83 -3.38 -7.60 -4.57
C ASN A 83 -1.89 -7.81 -4.86
N VAL A 84 -1.07 -7.86 -3.80
CA VAL A 84 0.38 -7.97 -3.94
C VAL A 84 0.87 -9.15 -3.13
N VAL A 85 1.71 -9.99 -3.74
CA VAL A 85 2.34 -11.13 -3.08
C VAL A 85 3.84 -10.99 -3.20
N PHE A 86 4.52 -10.95 -2.07
CA PHE A 86 5.98 -10.95 -1.98
C PHE A 86 6.50 -12.36 -1.69
N TYR A 87 7.45 -12.80 -2.49
CA TYR A 87 8.12 -14.09 -2.40
C TYR A 87 9.56 -13.89 -1.99
N PHE A 88 9.98 -14.55 -0.91
CA PHE A 88 11.33 -14.44 -0.36
C PHE A 88 12.08 -15.75 -0.59
N TYR A 89 13.20 -15.65 -1.31
CA TYR A 89 14.05 -16.76 -1.64
C TYR A 89 15.34 -16.73 -0.83
N ARG A 90 15.82 -17.91 -0.45
CA ARG A 90 17.14 -18.11 0.15
C ARG A 90 17.82 -19.33 -0.46
N VAL A 91 19.14 -19.40 -0.32
CA VAL A 91 19.90 -20.59 -0.73
C VAL A 91 19.83 -21.63 0.38
N ASN A 92 19.43 -22.85 0.05
CA ASN A 92 19.40 -23.97 0.99
C ASN A 92 20.79 -24.63 1.14
N SER A 93 20.91 -25.62 2.02
CA SER A 93 22.17 -26.36 2.23
C SER A 93 22.64 -27.13 0.98
N ALA A 94 21.72 -27.46 0.06
CA ALA A 94 22.03 -28.09 -1.22
C ALA A 94 22.45 -27.09 -2.31
N GLY A 95 22.55 -25.80 -2.00
CA GLY A 95 22.93 -24.74 -2.95
C GLY A 95 21.83 -24.32 -3.92
N GLN A 96 20.59 -24.76 -3.70
CA GLN A 96 19.42 -24.41 -4.53
C GLN A 96 18.65 -23.23 -3.92
N LEU A 97 18.02 -22.43 -4.78
CA LEU A 97 17.09 -21.38 -4.34
C LEU A 97 15.77 -22.01 -3.89
N GLU A 98 15.40 -21.77 -2.64
CA GLU A 98 14.11 -22.19 -2.07
C GLU A 98 13.26 -20.99 -1.66
N LEU A 99 11.96 -21.06 -1.94
CA LEU A 99 10.96 -20.13 -1.40
C LEU A 99 10.69 -20.53 0.05
N TYR A 100 11.09 -19.70 1.00
CA TYR A 100 10.94 -20.01 2.43
C TYR A 100 9.88 -19.15 3.13
N TYR A 101 9.57 -17.97 2.59
CA TYR A 101 8.64 -17.02 3.19
C TYR A 101 7.83 -16.27 2.14
N GLU A 102 6.58 -16.00 2.46
CA GLU A 102 5.61 -15.35 1.59
C GLU A 102 4.82 -14.30 2.39
N VAL A 103 4.64 -13.11 1.81
CA VAL A 103 3.81 -12.03 2.40
C VAL A 103 2.75 -11.60 1.40
N LYS A 104 1.48 -11.76 1.76
CA LYS A 104 0.33 -11.42 0.92
C LYS A 104 -0.34 -10.16 1.44
N LEU A 105 -0.47 -9.17 0.59
CA LEU A 105 -1.29 -7.98 0.80
C LEU A 105 -2.56 -8.11 -0.05
N THR A 106 -3.71 -7.92 0.58
CA THR A 106 -5.02 -7.95 -0.10
C THR A 106 -5.70 -6.59 -0.01
N ASP A 107 -6.43 -6.25 -1.09
CA ASP A 107 -7.12 -4.97 -1.26
C ASP A 107 -6.23 -3.75 -0.97
N ALA A 108 -4.97 -3.81 -1.41
CA ALA A 108 -4.02 -2.73 -1.27
C ALA A 108 -4.31 -1.59 -2.25
N SER A 109 -3.97 -0.37 -1.85
CA SER A 109 -4.02 0.85 -2.66
C SER A 109 -2.65 1.50 -2.61
N ILE A 110 -2.19 2.02 -3.74
CA ILE A 110 -0.93 2.74 -3.82
C ILE A 110 -1.11 4.13 -3.20
N VAL A 111 -0.26 4.47 -2.24
CA VAL A 111 -0.28 5.77 -1.54
C VAL A 111 0.65 6.76 -2.21
N ASP A 112 1.85 6.30 -2.56
CA ASP A 112 2.90 7.13 -3.14
C ASP A 112 3.77 6.30 -4.08
N ILE A 113 4.19 6.92 -5.18
CA ILE A 113 5.20 6.39 -6.11
C ILE A 113 6.24 7.49 -6.31
N THR A 114 7.46 7.23 -5.85
CA THR A 114 8.59 8.13 -6.05
C THR A 114 9.59 7.48 -7.02
N SER A 115 9.74 8.05 -8.21
CA SER A 115 10.77 7.63 -9.18
C SER A 115 12.07 8.38 -8.95
N VAL A 116 13.18 7.67 -8.77
CA VAL A 116 14.51 8.24 -8.52
C VAL A 116 15.43 7.93 -9.69
N TYR A 117 15.87 8.99 -10.35
CA TYR A 117 16.89 8.93 -11.40
C TYR A 117 18.19 9.49 -10.82
N PRO A 118 19.24 8.67 -10.67
CA PRO A 118 20.52 9.12 -10.14
C PRO A 118 21.18 10.14 -11.07
N HIS A 119 21.94 11.07 -10.49
CA HIS A 119 22.69 12.05 -11.25
C HIS A 119 23.80 11.36 -12.04
N SER A 120 23.81 11.55 -13.37
CA SER A 120 24.71 10.82 -14.27
C SER A 120 26.19 11.12 -14.05
N ILE A 121 26.53 12.23 -13.38
CA ILE A 121 27.92 12.63 -13.11
C ILE A 121 28.38 12.08 -11.74
N ASP A 122 27.56 12.24 -10.70
CA ASP A 122 27.98 11.90 -9.33
C ASP A 122 27.75 10.43 -8.97
N ASN A 123 26.74 9.79 -9.57
CA ASN A 123 26.26 8.46 -9.18
C ASN A 123 25.99 7.57 -10.41
N ASN A 124 26.97 7.48 -11.32
CA ASN A 124 26.85 6.75 -12.58
C ASN A 124 26.62 5.24 -12.43
N GLU A 125 27.03 4.64 -11.31
CA GLU A 125 26.84 3.20 -11.05
C GLU A 125 25.45 2.84 -10.52
N MET A 126 24.66 3.84 -10.08
CA MET A 126 23.32 3.59 -9.58
C MET A 126 22.35 3.38 -10.73
N ILE A 127 21.50 2.37 -10.59
CA ILE A 127 20.43 2.08 -11.53
C ILE A 127 19.21 2.92 -11.14
N PRO A 128 18.46 3.50 -12.08
CA PRO A 128 17.18 4.13 -11.80
C PRO A 128 16.21 3.16 -11.10
N TYR A 129 15.53 3.65 -10.06
CA TYR A 129 14.63 2.83 -9.26
C TYR A 129 13.41 3.62 -8.80
N GLU A 130 12.38 2.90 -8.40
CA GLU A 130 11.11 3.45 -7.93
C GLU A 130 10.85 2.95 -6.50
N LYS A 131 10.42 3.88 -5.64
CA LYS A 131 9.93 3.60 -4.30
C LYS A 131 8.42 3.62 -4.33
N ILE A 132 7.79 2.53 -3.91
CA ILE A 132 6.34 2.38 -3.92
C ILE A 132 5.87 2.18 -2.48
N GLN A 133 4.83 2.93 -2.11
CA GLN A 133 4.18 2.82 -0.81
C GLN A 133 2.78 2.27 -0.97
N LEU A 134 2.47 1.20 -0.24
CA LEU A 134 1.19 0.50 -0.31
C LEU A 134 0.48 0.55 1.04
N LYS A 135 -0.74 1.06 1.05
CA LYS A 135 -1.69 0.82 2.15
C LYS A 135 -2.48 -0.43 1.83
N TYR A 136 -2.68 -1.33 2.79
CA TYR A 136 -3.36 -2.61 2.59
C TYR A 136 -4.51 -2.77 3.57
N LYS A 137 -5.50 -3.58 3.20
CA LYS A 137 -6.62 -3.93 4.09
C LYS A 137 -6.29 -5.11 4.97
N SER A 138 -5.66 -6.14 4.41
CA SER A 138 -5.14 -7.24 5.23
C SER A 138 -3.82 -7.74 4.71
N ILE A 139 -3.02 -8.24 5.65
CA ILE A 139 -1.70 -8.80 5.43
C ILE A 139 -1.68 -10.24 5.98
N ALA A 140 -1.10 -11.16 5.23
CA ALA A 140 -0.84 -12.51 5.67
C ALA A 140 0.64 -12.85 5.49
N TRP A 141 1.19 -13.56 6.46
CA TRP A 141 2.56 -14.06 6.48
C TRP A 141 2.53 -15.57 6.49
N ASP A 142 3.33 -16.20 5.64
CA ASP A 142 3.42 -17.66 5.54
C ASP A 142 4.89 -18.07 5.43
N HIS A 143 5.37 -18.81 6.42
CA HIS A 143 6.71 -19.37 6.44
C HIS A 143 6.68 -20.80 5.90
N LYS A 144 6.78 -20.95 4.57
CA LYS A 144 6.72 -22.22 3.85
C LYS A 144 7.60 -23.33 4.42
N SER A 145 8.86 -23.02 4.76
CA SER A 145 9.79 -24.05 5.25
C SER A 145 9.51 -24.51 6.70
N ALA A 146 8.75 -23.73 7.48
CA ALA A 146 8.45 -24.01 8.89
C ALA A 146 6.96 -24.32 9.14
N GLY A 147 6.11 -24.14 8.12
CA GLY A 147 4.68 -24.40 8.18
C GLY A 147 3.88 -23.42 9.04
N THR A 148 4.45 -22.30 9.46
CA THR A 148 3.75 -21.31 10.29
C THR A 148 3.12 -20.22 9.44
N SER A 149 1.88 -19.87 9.75
CA SER A 149 1.14 -18.81 9.06
C SER A 149 0.48 -17.86 10.06
N GLY A 150 0.37 -16.60 9.68
CA GLY A 150 -0.35 -15.58 10.44
C GLY A 150 -1.07 -14.62 9.50
N TYR A 151 -2.10 -13.95 10.01
CA TYR A 151 -2.79 -12.90 9.28
C TYR A 151 -3.15 -11.75 10.22
N SER A 152 -3.30 -10.56 9.66
CA SER A 152 -3.71 -9.37 10.38
C SER A 152 -4.49 -8.44 9.45
N VAL A 153 -5.50 -7.77 10.00
CA VAL A 153 -6.40 -6.89 9.25
C VAL A 153 -6.20 -5.46 9.74
N TRP A 154 -6.00 -4.55 8.80
CA TRP A 154 -6.00 -3.13 9.03
C TRP A 154 -7.45 -2.66 9.20
N GLU A 155 -7.89 -2.56 10.44
CA GLU A 155 -9.15 -1.90 10.76
C GLU A 155 -8.95 -0.38 10.72
N ASP A 156 -9.44 0.26 9.65
CA ASP A 156 -9.64 1.70 9.63
C ASP A 156 -10.75 2.02 10.64
N ARG A 157 -10.37 2.28 11.90
CA ARG A 157 -11.31 2.84 12.87
C ARG A 157 -11.64 4.25 12.39
N VAL A 158 -12.80 4.35 11.73
CA VAL A 158 -13.48 5.62 11.50
C VAL A 158 -13.75 6.19 12.89
N TYR A 159 -12.88 7.08 13.36
CA TYR A 159 -13.28 8.08 14.33
C TYR A 159 -14.28 8.94 13.57
N SER A 160 -15.55 8.49 13.52
CA SER A 160 -16.64 9.39 13.27
C SER A 160 -16.46 10.42 14.37
N PHE A 161 -16.00 11.62 14.01
CA PHE A 161 -16.15 12.78 14.84
C PHE A 161 -17.64 12.77 15.21
N LEU A 162 -17.92 12.29 16.42
CA LEU A 162 -19.14 12.63 17.12
C LEU A 162 -19.02 14.14 17.19
N ILE A 163 -19.64 14.83 16.23
CA ILE A 163 -20.07 16.19 16.41
C ILE A 163 -20.86 16.09 17.70
N SER A 164 -20.24 16.54 18.79
CA SER A 164 -20.82 16.52 20.11
C SER A 164 -22.24 17.03 19.97
N SER A 165 -23.23 16.14 20.16
CA SER A 165 -24.64 16.43 19.97
C SER A 165 -25.13 17.57 20.88
N THR A 166 -24.28 18.02 21.81
CA THR A 166 -24.50 19.20 22.63
C THR A 166 -24.41 20.52 21.85
N LEU A 167 -23.54 20.67 20.85
CA LEU A 167 -23.42 21.94 20.11
C LEU A 167 -24.56 22.13 19.11
N PHE A 168 -25.05 21.06 18.48
CA PHE A 168 -26.21 21.15 17.59
C PHE A 168 -27.51 21.42 18.37
N GLN A 169 -27.67 20.86 19.57
CA GLN A 169 -28.83 21.13 20.43
C GLN A 169 -28.83 22.57 20.99
N VAL A 170 -27.66 23.12 21.32
CA VAL A 170 -27.53 24.53 21.75
C VAL A 170 -27.88 25.48 20.61
N CYS A 171 -27.40 25.22 19.38
CA CYS A 171 -27.77 26.04 18.23
C CYS A 171 -29.27 25.94 17.89
N LEU A 172 -29.88 24.76 17.98
CA LEU A 172 -31.32 24.59 17.74
C LEU A 172 -32.17 25.32 18.80
N ASN A 173 -31.77 25.24 20.08
CA ASN A 173 -32.48 25.91 21.17
C ASN A 173 -32.35 27.45 21.09
N ILE A 174 -31.20 27.99 20.68
CA ILE A 174 -31.03 29.43 20.46
C ILE A 174 -31.92 29.92 19.30
N PHE A 175 -32.02 29.14 18.21
CA PHE A 175 -32.85 29.50 17.05
C PHE A 175 -34.35 29.47 17.37
N ILE A 176 -34.80 28.50 18.16
CA ILE A 176 -36.20 28.41 18.63
C ILE A 176 -36.51 29.57 19.60
N PHE A 177 -35.58 29.91 20.50
CA PHE A 177 -35.76 31.01 21.46
C PHE A 177 -35.84 32.38 20.78
N PHE A 178 -35.00 32.61 19.75
CA PHE A 178 -35.05 33.85 18.96
C PHE A 178 -36.37 34.00 18.18
N ASN A 179 -36.86 32.93 17.55
CA ASN A 179 -38.14 32.98 16.84
C ASN A 179 -39.33 33.18 17.79
N TRP A 180 -39.29 32.63 19.00
CA TRP A 180 -40.33 32.85 20.01
C TRP A 180 -40.37 34.30 20.52
N LEU A 181 -39.20 34.92 20.72
CA LEU A 181 -39.08 36.34 21.11
C LEU A 181 -39.59 37.29 20.02
N VAL A 182 -39.32 36.99 18.74
CA VAL A 182 -39.89 37.75 17.62
C VAL A 182 -41.41 37.62 17.57
N TYR A 183 -41.96 36.45 17.89
CA TYR A 183 -43.42 36.23 17.88
C TYR A 183 -44.15 36.95 19.02
N GLN A 184 -43.53 37.14 20.19
CA GLN A 184 -44.11 37.90 21.30
C GLN A 184 -44.19 39.41 21.03
N ASN A 185 -43.24 39.98 20.28
CA ASN A 185 -43.24 41.42 19.95
C ASN A 185 -44.32 41.80 18.92
N TYR A 186 -44.80 40.87 18.09
CA TYR A 186 -45.89 41.13 17.13
C TYR A 186 -47.29 41.12 17.75
N PHE A 187 -47.45 40.68 19.01
CA PHE A 187 -48.77 40.55 19.64
C PHE A 187 -49.18 41.75 20.51
N TRP A 188 -48.33 42.78 20.63
CA TRP A 188 -48.58 43.98 21.45
C TRP A 188 -48.70 45.29 20.64
N GLU A 189 -48.89 45.22 19.32
CA GLU A 189 -49.05 46.39 18.43
C GLU A 189 -50.41 46.42 17.70
N LYS A 190 -51.48 45.90 18.33
CA LYS A 190 -52.87 46.18 17.95
C LYS A 190 -53.71 46.61 19.14
#